data_AF-A0A7D5SB92-F1
#
_entry.id   AF-A0A7D5SB92-F1
#
_cell.length_a   1.000
_cell.length_b   1.000
_cell.length_c   1.000
_cell.angle_alpha   90.00
_cell.angle_beta   90.00
_cell.angle_gamma   90.00
#
_symmetry.space_group_name_H-M   'P 1'
#
loop_
_entity.id
_entity.type
_entity.pdbx_description
1 polymer ?
#
loop_
_entity_poly.entity_id
_entity_poly.type
_entity_poly.pdbx_seq_one_letter_code
_entity_poly.pdbx_strand_id
1 'polypeptide(L)'
;MGSRIVLYPFVIACIGIFALIVSRLVFGEGDLMALNSEGLTVIPADDIQWRWAATFGIAFLSLSVVASLANLLSSILDNSITPIVSVMAIIIIFTIIGMFDLPSFDRVKPFLFTTHMISWKSLFEDPVPFNDIWFSCIVLLIHVILFLVASIWIYNKKDIKA
;
A
#
# COMPACT_ATOMS: atom_id res chain seq x y z
N MET A 1 -19.42 14.44 9.44
CA MET A 1 -17.98 14.10 9.48
C MET A 1 -17.73 12.63 9.83
N GLY A 2 -18.45 12.03 10.81
CA GLY A 2 -18.31 10.61 11.17
C GLY A 2 -18.71 9.58 10.11
N SER A 3 -19.65 9.89 9.21
CA SER A 3 -20.08 8.97 8.14
C SER A 3 -18.99 8.69 7.10
N ARG A 4 -18.12 9.67 6.82
CA ARG A 4 -17.03 9.53 5.83
C ARG A 4 -15.94 8.58 6.31
N ILE A 5 -15.62 8.60 7.60
CA ILE A 5 -14.59 7.74 8.21
C ILE A 5 -15.01 6.26 8.19
N VAL A 6 -16.31 5.97 8.27
CA VAL A 6 -16.83 4.59 8.22
C VAL A 6 -17.03 4.11 6.78
N LEU A 7 -17.35 5.02 5.84
CA LEU A 7 -17.60 4.67 4.44
C LEU A 7 -16.34 4.17 3.71
N TYR A 8 -15.17 4.78 3.96
CA TYR A 8 -13.91 4.37 3.32
C TYR A 8 -13.51 2.91 3.63
N PRO A 9 -13.38 2.49 4.90
CA PRO A 9 -13.05 1.10 5.21
C PRO A 9 -14.16 0.14 4.76
N PHE A 10 -15.42 0.56 4.78
CA PHE A 10 -16.54 -0.24 4.29
C PHE A 10 -16.46 -0.49 2.77
N VAL A 11 -16.22 0.54 1.95
CA VAL A 11 -16.09 0.39 0.50
C VAL A 11 -14.86 -0.46 0.15
N ILE A 12 -13.75 -0.30 0.87
CA ILE A 12 -12.57 -1.14 0.67
C ILE A 12 -12.85 -2.60 1.06
N ALA A 13 -13.57 -2.83 2.17
CA ALA A 13 -14.00 -4.17 2.56
C ALA A 13 -14.93 -4.79 1.50
N CYS A 14 -15.88 -4.03 0.96
CA CYS A 14 -16.73 -4.48 -0.14
C CYS A 14 -15.90 -4.85 -1.38
N ILE A 15 -14.97 -4.00 -1.81
CA ILE A 15 -14.10 -4.29 -2.95
C ILE A 15 -13.24 -5.53 -2.69
N GLY A 16 -12.73 -5.71 -1.46
CA GLY A 16 -11.98 -6.91 -1.09
C GLY A 16 -12.83 -8.19 -1.14
N ILE A 17 -14.07 -8.14 -0.64
CA ILE A 17 -15.01 -9.26 -0.70
C ILE A 17 -15.38 -9.59 -2.14
N PHE A 18 -15.69 -8.57 -2.96
CA PHE A 18 -15.97 -8.75 -4.38
C PHE A 18 -14.76 -9.33 -5.10
N ALA A 19 -13.55 -8.82 -4.85
CA ALA A 19 -12.33 -9.34 -5.46
C ALA A 19 -12.08 -10.81 -5.07
N LEU A 20 -12.37 -11.24 -3.83
CA LEU A 20 -12.23 -12.64 -3.41
C LEU A 20 -13.30 -13.57 -3.99
N ILE A 21 -14.57 -13.19 -3.91
CA ILE A 21 -15.69 -14.04 -4.34
C ILE A 21 -15.73 -14.11 -5.88
N VAL A 22 -15.62 -12.96 -6.56
CA VAL A 22 -15.68 -12.89 -8.01
C VAL A 22 -14.45 -13.55 -8.65
N SER A 23 -13.25 -13.38 -8.07
CA SER A 23 -12.07 -14.08 -8.60
C SER A 23 -12.22 -15.60 -8.52
N ARG A 24 -12.70 -16.15 -7.41
CA ARG A 24 -12.95 -17.60 -7.31
C ARG A 24 -14.00 -18.09 -8.30
N LEU A 25 -15.05 -17.31 -8.53
CA LEU A 25 -16.09 -17.67 -9.52
C LEU A 25 -15.57 -17.65 -10.96
N VAL A 26 -14.64 -16.76 -11.29
CA VAL A 26 -14.09 -16.60 -12.64
C VAL A 26 -12.92 -17.57 -12.92
N PHE A 27 -12.04 -17.77 -11.94
CA PHE A 27 -10.78 -18.53 -12.11
C PHE A 27 -10.80 -19.94 -11.51
N GLY A 28 -11.81 -20.28 -10.70
CA GLY A 28 -11.91 -21.58 -10.02
C GLY A 28 -11.00 -21.70 -8.79
N GLU A 29 -10.99 -22.90 -8.19
CA GLU A 29 -10.18 -23.23 -7.00
C GLU A 29 -8.95 -24.10 -7.35
N GLY A 30 -8.41 -23.98 -8.56
CA GLY A 30 -7.24 -24.74 -9.01
C GLY A 30 -5.91 -24.14 -8.54
N ASP A 31 -4.81 -24.81 -8.90
CA ASP A 31 -3.46 -24.33 -8.63
C ASP A 31 -3.18 -23.01 -9.34
N LEU A 32 -2.51 -22.10 -8.63
CA LEU A 32 -2.12 -20.81 -9.19
C LEU A 32 -0.77 -20.93 -9.88
N MET A 33 -0.75 -20.67 -11.17
CA MET A 33 0.48 -20.51 -11.95
C MET A 33 0.89 -19.03 -11.95
N ALA A 34 1.88 -18.68 -11.13
CA ALA A 34 2.43 -17.33 -11.05
C ALA A 34 3.75 -17.25 -11.85
N LEU A 35 3.82 -16.33 -12.81
CA LEU A 35 5.05 -16.00 -13.51
C LEU A 35 5.81 -14.94 -12.70
N ASN A 36 6.90 -15.36 -12.08
CA ASN A 36 7.80 -14.50 -11.31
C ASN A 36 9.08 -14.22 -12.11
N SER A 37 9.93 -13.32 -11.61
CA SER A 37 11.22 -12.99 -12.25
C SER A 37 12.19 -14.18 -12.31
N GLU A 38 12.04 -15.15 -11.42
CA GLU A 38 12.89 -16.35 -11.34
C GLU A 38 12.34 -17.56 -12.14
N GLY A 39 11.08 -17.51 -12.59
CA GLY A 39 10.46 -18.57 -13.35
C GLY A 39 8.95 -18.75 -13.09
N LEU A 40 8.42 -19.89 -13.53
CA LEU A 40 7.04 -20.29 -13.27
C LEU A 40 6.93 -20.93 -11.89
N THR A 41 6.24 -20.27 -10.97
CA THR A 41 5.91 -20.79 -9.64
C THR A 41 4.51 -21.36 -9.66
N VAL A 42 4.34 -22.62 -9.26
CA VAL A 42 3.02 -23.27 -9.16
C VAL A 42 2.67 -23.42 -7.69
N ILE A 43 1.64 -22.71 -7.25
CA ILE A 43 1.19 -22.70 -5.86
C ILE A 43 -0.04 -23.61 -5.74
N PRO A 44 0.00 -24.65 -4.88
CA PRO A 44 -1.13 -25.54 -4.65
C PRO A 44 -2.36 -24.78 -4.14
N ALA A 45 -3.55 -25.19 -4.59
CA ALA A 45 -4.83 -24.56 -4.23
C ALA A 45 -5.02 -24.33 -2.72
N ASP A 46 -4.60 -25.28 -1.89
CA ASP A 46 -4.74 -25.23 -0.43
C ASP A 46 -3.92 -24.09 0.22
N ASP A 47 -2.80 -23.70 -0.41
CA ASP A 47 -1.89 -22.68 0.11
C ASP A 47 -2.24 -21.26 -0.37
N ILE A 48 -3.20 -21.14 -1.28
CA ILE A 48 -3.58 -19.86 -1.90
C ILE A 48 -4.34 -18.97 -0.92
N GLN A 49 -5.25 -19.52 -0.11
CA GLN A 49 -6.26 -18.72 0.59
C GLN A 49 -5.65 -17.70 1.57
N TRP A 50 -4.64 -18.11 2.35
CA TRP A 50 -3.97 -17.21 3.30
C TRP A 50 -3.08 -16.19 2.58
N ARG A 51 -2.43 -16.57 1.47
CA ARG A 51 -1.62 -15.65 0.64
C ARG A 51 -2.47 -14.51 0.08
N TRP A 52 -3.70 -14.81 -0.34
CA TRP A 52 -4.67 -13.79 -0.75
C TRP A 52 -5.10 -12.89 0.41
N ALA A 53 -5.46 -13.47 1.56
CA ALA A 53 -5.85 -12.69 2.73
C ALA A 53 -4.73 -11.73 3.18
N ALA A 54 -3.48 -12.22 3.23
CA ALA A 54 -2.31 -11.42 3.53
C ALA A 54 -2.05 -10.33 2.47
N THR A 55 -2.24 -10.65 1.18
CA THR A 55 -2.13 -9.70 0.07
C THR A 55 -3.10 -8.53 0.23
N PHE A 56 -4.36 -8.82 0.59
CA PHE A 56 -5.33 -7.76 0.90
C PHE A 56 -4.92 -6.91 2.10
N GLY A 57 -4.36 -7.53 3.14
CA GLY A 57 -3.82 -6.81 4.30
C GLY A 57 -2.71 -5.83 3.92
N ILE A 58 -1.74 -6.26 3.12
CA ILE A 58 -0.64 -5.41 2.63
C ILE A 58 -1.18 -4.32 1.70
N ALA A 59 -2.14 -4.63 0.82
CA ALA A 59 -2.78 -3.64 -0.05
C ALA A 59 -3.53 -2.57 0.76
N PHE A 60 -4.27 -2.95 1.79
CA PHE A 60 -4.94 -2.03 2.70
C PHE A 60 -3.95 -1.12 3.43
N LEU A 61 -2.85 -1.69 3.95
CA LEU A 61 -1.78 -0.93 4.60
C LEU A 61 -1.11 0.06 3.62
N SER A 62 -0.84 -0.38 2.40
CA SER A 62 -0.29 0.44 1.32
C SER A 62 -1.19 1.63 0.97
N LEU A 63 -2.49 1.40 0.83
CA LEU A 63 -3.47 2.46 0.59
C LEU A 63 -3.62 3.41 1.79
N SER A 64 -3.41 2.90 3.01
CA SER A 64 -3.41 3.73 4.23
C SER A 64 -2.24 4.72 4.24
N VAL A 65 -1.08 4.36 3.69
CA VAL A 65 0.04 5.31 3.47
C VAL A 65 -0.39 6.44 2.53
N VAL A 66 -1.00 6.10 1.39
CA VAL A 66 -1.49 7.09 0.42
C VAL A 66 -2.53 8.01 1.05
N ALA A 67 -3.48 7.46 1.80
CA ALA A 67 -4.52 8.22 2.47
C ALA A 67 -3.95 9.17 3.56
N SER A 68 -3.00 8.69 4.37
CA SER A 68 -2.35 9.51 5.40
C SER A 68 -1.47 10.62 4.80
N LEU A 69 -0.77 10.36 3.69
CA LEU A 69 -0.04 11.40 2.94
C LEU A 69 -0.99 12.45 2.36
N ALA A 70 -2.12 12.03 1.76
CA ALA A 70 -3.14 12.94 1.25
C ALA A 70 -3.69 13.83 2.36
N ASN A 71 -3.94 13.26 3.55
CA ASN A 71 -4.40 14.00 4.72
C ASN A 71 -3.34 15.01 5.21
N LEU A 72 -2.07 14.62 5.24
CA LEU A 72 -0.97 15.52 5.58
C LEU A 72 -0.91 16.71 4.60
N LEU A 73 -0.90 16.45 3.29
CA LEU A 73 -0.84 17.52 2.29
C LEU A 73 -2.08 18.42 2.33
N SER A 74 -3.27 17.85 2.58
CA SER A 74 -4.50 18.61 2.77
C SER A 74 -4.49 19.48 4.02
N SER A 75 -3.70 19.14 5.05
CA SER A 75 -3.53 20.00 6.23
C SER A 75 -2.64 21.20 5.94
N ILE A 76 -1.76 21.10 4.95
CA ILE A 76 -0.78 22.14 4.60
C ILE A 76 -1.35 23.08 3.54
N LEU A 77 -1.93 22.52 2.48
CA LEU A 77 -2.38 23.23 1.29
C LEU A 77 -3.85 23.66 1.44
N ASP A 78 -4.15 24.90 1.04
CA ASP A 78 -5.48 25.50 1.26
C ASP A 78 -6.51 25.17 0.16
N ASN A 79 -6.11 24.52 -0.94
CA ASN A 79 -6.98 24.12 -2.04
C ASN A 79 -7.22 22.61 -2.03
N SER A 80 -8.43 22.14 -2.34
CA SER A 80 -8.75 20.69 -2.32
C SER A 80 -8.16 19.88 -3.49
N ILE A 81 -7.86 20.54 -4.62
CA ILE A 81 -7.31 19.88 -5.82
C ILE A 81 -5.81 19.61 -5.67
N THR A 82 -5.08 20.56 -5.06
CA THR A 82 -3.62 20.50 -4.97
C THR A 82 -3.10 19.28 -4.21
N PRO A 83 -3.62 18.91 -3.02
CA PRO A 83 -3.22 17.69 -2.32
C PRO A 83 -3.35 16.43 -3.17
N ILE A 84 -4.45 16.28 -3.92
CA ILE A 84 -4.69 15.08 -4.75
C ILE A 84 -3.61 14.97 -5.84
N VAL A 85 -3.36 16.05 -6.56
CA VAL A 85 -2.36 16.08 -7.64
C VAL A 85 -0.95 15.87 -7.08
N SER A 86 -0.64 16.46 -5.91
CA SER A 86 0.66 16.29 -5.25
C SER A 86 0.92 14.85 -4.80
N VAL A 87 -0.08 14.15 -4.24
CA VAL A 87 0.06 12.73 -3.88
C VAL A 87 0.42 11.89 -5.11
N MET A 88 -0.29 12.10 -6.22
CA MET A 88 0.00 11.38 -7.46
C MET A 88 1.40 11.69 -7.99
N ALA A 89 1.82 12.96 -7.96
CA ALA A 89 3.15 13.36 -8.38
C ALA A 89 4.26 12.70 -7.53
N ILE A 90 4.09 12.67 -6.20
CA ILE A 90 5.04 12.01 -5.29
C ILE A 90 5.14 10.51 -5.58
N ILE A 91 4.00 9.83 -5.73
CA ILE A 91 3.98 8.39 -6.05
C ILE A 91 4.68 8.11 -7.38
N ILE A 92 4.42 8.91 -8.41
CA ILE A 92 5.06 8.76 -9.73
C ILE A 92 6.57 8.95 -9.62
N ILE A 93 7.03 10.01 -8.95
CA ILE A 93 8.47 10.27 -8.77
C ILE A 93 9.13 9.14 -8.00
N PHE A 94 8.54 8.69 -6.89
CA PHE A 94 9.10 7.60 -6.08
C PHE A 94 9.13 6.28 -6.85
N THR A 95 8.09 6.00 -7.65
CA THR A 95 8.04 4.83 -8.53
C THR A 95 9.15 4.88 -9.58
N ILE A 96 9.35 6.04 -10.22
CA ILE A 96 10.43 6.23 -11.20
C ILE A 96 11.80 6.00 -10.56
N ILE A 97 12.06 6.57 -9.38
CA ILE A 97 13.31 6.35 -8.63
C ILE A 97 13.48 4.86 -8.29
N GLY A 98 12.40 4.19 -7.90
CA GLY A 98 12.40 2.76 -7.57
C GLY A 98 12.75 1.85 -8.75
N MET A 99 12.40 2.24 -9.97
CA MET A 99 12.70 1.47 -11.19
C MET A 99 14.14 1.63 -11.70
N PHE A 100 14.86 2.68 -11.29
CA PHE A 100 16.24 2.90 -11.74
C PHE A 100 17.25 2.02 -11.00
N ASP A 101 18.03 1.24 -11.73
CA ASP A 101 19.13 0.43 -11.20
C ASP A 101 20.45 1.22 -11.19
N LEU A 102 20.53 2.22 -10.29
CA LEU A 102 21.71 3.06 -10.11
C LEU A 102 22.22 2.96 -8.66
N PRO A 103 23.55 2.80 -8.44
CA PRO A 103 24.13 2.67 -7.10
C PRO A 103 23.78 3.81 -6.13
N SER A 104 23.58 5.02 -6.67
CA SER A 104 23.18 6.20 -5.88
C SER A 104 21.78 6.06 -5.28
N PHE A 105 20.88 5.31 -5.93
CA PHE A 105 19.50 5.13 -5.48
C PHE A 105 19.30 3.92 -4.58
N ASP A 106 20.24 2.97 -4.54
CA ASP A 106 20.13 1.79 -3.66
C ASP A 106 20.09 2.15 -2.17
N ARG A 107 20.65 3.30 -1.80
CA ARG A 107 20.55 3.85 -0.44
C ARG A 107 19.21 4.53 -0.16
N VAL A 108 18.48 4.95 -1.19
CA VAL A 108 17.22 5.72 -1.07
C VAL A 108 16.00 4.81 -1.19
N LYS A 109 16.04 3.81 -2.09
CA LYS A 109 14.95 2.86 -2.34
C LYS A 109 14.33 2.25 -1.06
N PRO A 110 15.11 1.86 -0.03
CA PRO A 110 14.55 1.28 1.20
C PRO A 110 13.74 2.26 2.07
N PHE A 111 13.79 3.56 1.77
CA PHE A 111 12.99 4.58 2.46
C PHE A 111 11.76 5.00 1.67
N LEU A 112 11.63 4.56 0.41
CA LEU A 112 10.49 4.89 -0.44
C LEU A 112 9.33 3.96 -0.12
N PHE A 113 8.22 4.49 0.39
CA PHE A 113 7.05 3.69 0.67
C PHE A 113 6.53 2.94 -0.57
N THR A 114 6.69 3.49 -1.79
CA THR A 114 6.30 2.84 -3.05
C THR A 114 7.05 1.54 -3.32
N THR A 115 8.30 1.41 -2.84
CA THR A 115 9.07 0.16 -2.92
C THR A 115 8.38 -0.94 -2.10
N HIS A 116 7.92 -0.59 -0.90
CA HIS A 116 7.30 -1.52 0.02
C HIS A 116 5.82 -1.81 -0.30
N MET A 117 5.14 -0.90 -0.99
CA MET A 117 3.74 -1.10 -1.42
C MET A 117 3.56 -2.30 -2.37
N ILE A 118 4.63 -2.74 -3.03
CA ILE A 118 4.60 -3.85 -4.00
C ILE A 118 4.94 -5.20 -3.32
N SER A 119 5.32 -5.21 -2.04
CA SER A 119 5.72 -6.42 -1.29
C SER A 119 4.66 -7.52 -1.21
N TRP A 120 3.39 -7.21 -1.51
CA TRP A 120 2.34 -8.21 -1.63
C TRP A 120 2.64 -9.25 -2.72
N LYS A 121 3.40 -8.91 -3.76
CA LYS A 121 3.78 -9.86 -4.81
C LYS A 121 4.62 -11.01 -4.26
N SER A 122 5.48 -10.72 -3.28
CA SER A 122 6.36 -11.72 -2.67
C SER A 122 5.61 -12.77 -1.85
N LEU A 123 4.32 -12.56 -1.54
CA LEU A 123 3.46 -13.62 -1.00
C LEU A 123 3.18 -14.74 -2.01
N PHE A 124 3.50 -14.55 -3.29
CA PHE A 124 3.35 -15.55 -4.35
C PHE A 124 4.70 -16.10 -4.85
N GLU A 125 5.76 -15.89 -4.08
CA GLU A 125 7.06 -16.55 -4.27
C GLU A 125 7.11 -17.87 -3.50
N ASP A 126 8.01 -18.77 -3.90
CA ASP A 126 8.26 -20.06 -3.24
C ASP A 126 9.78 -20.30 -3.14
N PRO A 127 10.40 -20.24 -1.94
CA PRO A 127 9.76 -20.01 -0.63
C PRO A 127 9.35 -18.56 -0.41
N VAL A 128 8.34 -18.34 0.44
CA VAL A 128 7.88 -16.98 0.81
C VAL A 128 8.94 -16.25 1.65
N PRO A 129 9.44 -15.07 1.21
CA PRO A 129 10.42 -14.29 1.96
C PRO A 129 9.75 -13.47 3.08
N PHE A 130 9.35 -14.15 4.15
CA PHE A 130 8.61 -13.52 5.26
C PHE A 130 9.35 -12.35 5.90
N ASN A 131 10.68 -12.42 6.01
CA ASN A 131 11.48 -11.33 6.62
C ASN A 131 11.36 -10.01 5.83
N ASP A 132 11.40 -10.08 4.50
CA ASP A 132 11.33 -8.90 3.64
C ASP A 132 9.93 -8.30 3.61
N ILE A 133 8.90 -9.17 3.63
CA ILE A 133 7.50 -8.77 3.76
C ILE A 133 7.27 -8.06 5.10
N TRP A 134 7.81 -8.61 6.19
CA TRP A 134 7.63 -8.04 7.52
C TRP A 134 8.32 -6.70 7.68
N PHE A 135 9.56 -6.60 7.19
CA PHE A 135 10.28 -5.33 7.10
C PHE A 135 9.47 -4.29 6.31
N SER A 136 8.93 -4.67 5.16
CA SER A 136 8.10 -3.79 4.33
C SER A 136 6.83 -3.32 5.05
N CYS A 137 6.14 -4.21 5.76
CA CYS A 137 4.96 -3.86 6.55
C CYS A 137 5.30 -2.85 7.66
N ILE A 138 6.42 -3.04 8.37
CA ILE A 138 6.89 -2.12 9.40
C ILE A 138 7.19 -0.74 8.80
N VAL A 139 7.90 -0.68 7.67
CA VAL A 139 8.21 0.58 6.98
C VAL A 139 6.93 1.31 6.57
N LEU A 140 5.95 0.62 5.99
CA LEU A 140 4.67 1.21 5.62
C LEU A 140 3.92 1.74 6.85
N LEU A 141 3.88 0.98 7.94
CA LEU A 141 3.21 1.37 9.18
C LEU A 141 3.87 2.60 9.82
N ILE A 142 5.19 2.70 9.80
CA ILE A 142 5.93 3.89 10.24
C ILE A 142 5.52 5.11 9.41
N HIS A 143 5.43 4.99 8.08
CA HIS A 143 4.98 6.10 7.23
C HIS A 143 3.56 6.55 7.57
N VAL A 144 2.63 5.62 7.77
CA VAL A 144 1.25 5.94 8.19
C VAL A 144 1.27 6.75 9.49
N ILE A 145 1.97 6.28 10.52
CA ILE A 145 2.03 6.95 11.82
C ILE A 145 2.66 8.34 11.67
N LEU A 146 3.80 8.45 10.97
CA LEU A 146 4.48 9.72 10.77
C LEU A 146 3.60 10.75 10.06
N PHE A 147 2.92 10.37 8.97
CA PHE A 147 2.06 11.28 8.23
C PHE A 147 0.82 11.70 9.03
N LEU A 148 0.20 10.77 9.77
CA LEU A 148 -0.93 11.08 10.65
C LEU A 148 -0.53 12.01 11.79
N VAL A 149 0.57 11.72 12.50
CA VAL A 149 1.08 12.56 13.59
C VAL A 149 1.45 13.95 13.08
N ALA A 150 2.15 14.04 11.96
CA ALA A 150 2.48 15.32 11.34
C ALA A 150 1.23 16.11 10.94
N SER A 151 0.22 15.45 10.37
CA SER A 151 -1.05 16.07 9.99
C SER A 151 -1.77 16.64 11.21
N ILE A 152 -1.92 15.85 12.28
CA ILE A 152 -2.56 16.28 13.53
C ILE A 152 -1.80 17.48 14.14
N TRP A 153 -0.46 17.42 14.17
CA TRP A 153 0.36 18.49 14.72
C TRP A 153 0.20 19.81 13.94
N ILE A 154 0.18 19.74 12.60
CA ILE A 154 -0.04 20.91 11.73
C ILE A 154 -1.45 21.48 11.91
N TYR A 155 -2.47 20.62 11.97
CA TYR A 155 -3.85 21.03 12.21
C TYR A 155 -3.99 21.78 13.54
N ASN A 156 -3.48 21.22 14.64
CA ASN A 156 -3.56 21.85 15.95
C ASN A 156 -2.88 23.23 15.97
N LYS A 157 -1.75 23.39 15.26
CA LYS A 157 -1.04 24.67 15.18
C LYS A 157 -1.79 25.72 14.34
N LYS A 158 -2.55 25.29 13.32
CA LYS A 158 -3.42 26.18 12.52
C LYS A 158 -4.63 26.63 13.34
N ASP A 159 -5.25 25.72 14.10
CA ASP A 159 -6.45 26.02 14.90
C ASP A 159 -6.18 27.01 16.04
N ILE A 160 -5.00 26.94 16.69
CA ILE A 160 -4.62 27.89 17.76
C ILE A 160 -4.37 29.32 17.23
N LYS A 161 -4.14 29.49 15.92
CA LYS A 161 -3.83 30.79 15.31
C LYS A 161 -5.03 31.46 14.62
N ALA A 162 -6.16 30.78 14.51
CA ALA A 162 -7.41 31.29 13.95
C ALA A 162 -8.27 31.93 15.05
#